data_AF-A0A0N4TDB0-F1
#
_entry.id   AF-A0A0N4TDB0-F1
#
_cell.length_a   1.000
_cell.length_b   1.000
_cell.length_c   1.000
_cell.angle_alpha   90.00
_cell.angle_beta   90.00
_cell.angle_gamma   90.00
#
_symmetry.space_group_name_H-M   'P 1'
#
loop_
_entity.id
_entity.type
_entity.pdbx_description
1 polymer ?
#
loop_
_entity_poly.entity_id
_entity_poly.type
_entity_poly.pdbx_seq_one_letter_code
_entity_poly.pdbx_strand_id
1 'polypeptide(L)'
;MGEFTPKFERDLESRSTGPKALPTAGAIAVRNEKGEITMQKVKVVRYMAGKVPTYALGKNDSSGGEQSDEEQEKPLNDAFQRETRRAADVTKEEVEAASSSDDDEEAEKRRTRARLRRMQL
;
A
#
# COMPACT_ATOMS: atom_id res chain seq x y z
N MET A 1 -56.01 -23.64 -9.73
CA MET A 1 -54.81 -24.29 -9.17
C MET A 1 -53.93 -23.18 -8.61
N GLY A 2 -53.99 -22.93 -7.30
CA GLY A 2 -53.15 -21.89 -6.69
C GLY A 2 -51.69 -22.36 -6.71
N GLU A 3 -50.79 -21.52 -7.20
CA GLU A 3 -49.36 -21.80 -7.25
C GLU A 3 -48.84 -22.00 -5.81
N PHE A 4 -48.36 -23.19 -5.50
CA PHE A 4 -47.73 -23.48 -4.22
C PHE A 4 -46.33 -22.87 -4.21
N THR A 5 -46.23 -21.59 -3.83
CA THR A 5 -44.92 -20.98 -3.58
C THR A 5 -44.42 -21.49 -2.25
N PRO A 6 -43.30 -22.24 -2.21
CA PRO A 6 -42.78 -22.82 -0.99
C PRO A 6 -42.45 -21.72 0.04
N LYS A 7 -42.68 -22.02 1.32
CA LYS A 7 -42.52 -21.04 2.42
C LYS A 7 -41.11 -20.46 2.50
N PHE A 8 -40.09 -21.17 2.02
CA PHE A 8 -38.70 -20.68 2.02
C PHE A 8 -38.43 -19.61 0.97
N GLU A 9 -39.18 -19.55 -0.14
CA GLU A 9 -39.03 -18.51 -1.17
C GLU A 9 -39.81 -17.24 -0.84
N ARG A 10 -40.93 -17.38 -0.12
CA ARG A 10 -41.83 -16.27 0.22
C ARG A 10 -41.20 -15.19 1.11
N ASP A 11 -40.12 -15.55 1.81
CA ASP A 11 -39.44 -14.69 2.79
C ASP A 11 -38.04 -14.24 2.36
N LEU A 12 -37.56 -14.56 1.15
CA LEU A 12 -36.21 -14.19 0.70
C LEU A 12 -36.07 -12.67 0.53
N GLU A 13 -37.09 -12.00 -0.01
CA GLU A 13 -37.10 -10.54 -0.18
C GLU A 13 -37.26 -9.76 1.14
N SER A 14 -37.89 -10.34 2.16
CA SER A 14 -38.23 -9.66 3.41
C SER A 14 -37.23 -9.92 4.55
N ARG A 15 -36.39 -10.95 4.42
CA ARG A 15 -35.29 -11.19 5.34
C ARG A 15 -34.18 -10.20 5.03
N SER A 16 -34.09 -9.13 5.83
CA SER A 16 -32.81 -8.41 5.96
C SER A 16 -31.76 -9.46 6.32
N THR A 17 -30.86 -9.76 5.38
CA THR A 17 -29.82 -10.78 5.49
C THR A 17 -28.75 -10.33 6.48
N GLY A 18 -29.15 -10.16 7.73
CA GLY A 18 -28.29 -9.70 8.83
C GLY A 18 -27.51 -8.42 8.50
N PRO A 19 -26.41 -8.16 9.21
CA PRO A 19 -25.48 -7.12 8.83
C PRO A 19 -24.93 -7.38 7.43
N LYS A 20 -24.96 -6.36 6.58
CA LYS A 20 -24.44 -6.41 5.20
C LYS A 20 -23.05 -7.01 5.18
N ALA A 21 -22.83 -8.00 4.31
CA ALA A 21 -21.52 -8.60 4.12
C ALA A 21 -20.48 -7.50 3.83
N LEU A 22 -19.40 -7.48 4.62
CA LEU A 22 -18.29 -6.58 4.38
C LEU A 22 -17.60 -6.98 3.07
N PRO A 23 -17.03 -6.00 2.32
CA PRO A 23 -16.32 -6.30 1.09
C PRO A 23 -15.14 -7.23 1.38
N THR A 24 -14.93 -8.23 0.51
CA THR A 24 -13.80 -9.16 0.56
C THR A 24 -12.52 -8.56 -0.02
N ALA A 25 -12.56 -7.32 -0.53
CA ALA A 25 -11.41 -6.61 -1.05
C ALA A 25 -10.31 -6.46 0.02
N GLY A 26 -9.11 -6.93 -0.28
CA GLY A 26 -7.95 -6.87 0.62
C GLY A 26 -7.89 -7.94 1.71
N ALA A 27 -8.78 -8.94 1.69
CA ALA A 27 -8.65 -10.12 2.55
C ALA A 27 -7.60 -11.10 2.02
N ILE A 28 -6.93 -11.82 2.93
CA ILE A 28 -5.85 -12.78 2.63
C ILE A 28 -6.36 -14.21 2.86
N ALA A 29 -6.00 -15.12 1.95
CA ALA A 29 -6.28 -16.55 2.07
C ALA A 29 -5.41 -17.18 3.17
N VAL A 30 -6.03 -17.75 4.20
CA VAL A 30 -5.38 -18.44 5.32
C VAL A 30 -5.83 -19.89 5.36
N ARG A 31 -4.87 -20.81 5.47
CA ARG A 31 -5.16 -22.24 5.62
C ARG A 31 -5.39 -22.57 7.08
N ASN A 32 -6.52 -23.20 7.36
CA ASN A 32 -6.84 -23.73 8.67
C ASN A 32 -6.15 -25.09 8.89
N GLU A 33 -6.19 -25.58 10.13
CA GLU A 33 -5.64 -26.89 10.52
C GLU A 33 -6.24 -28.06 9.71
N LYS A 34 -7.49 -27.91 9.29
CA LYS A 34 -8.21 -28.88 8.43
C LYS A 34 -7.82 -28.82 6.94
N GLY A 35 -6.94 -27.89 6.54
CA GLY A 35 -6.52 -27.69 5.15
C GLY A 35 -7.46 -26.82 4.30
N GLU A 36 -8.58 -26.37 4.86
CA GLU A 36 -9.51 -25.45 4.19
C GLU A 36 -8.94 -24.03 4.12
N ILE A 37 -9.22 -23.32 3.01
CA ILE A 37 -8.79 -21.93 2.80
C ILE A 37 -9.93 -20.98 3.20
N THR A 38 -9.66 -20.09 4.15
CA THR A 38 -10.60 -19.04 4.58
C THR A 38 -10.04 -17.65 4.26
N MET A 39 -10.92 -16.67 4.05
CA MET A 39 -10.52 -15.30 3.75
C MET A 39 -10.51 -14.48 5.05
N GLN A 40 -9.34 -13.98 5.45
CA GLN A 40 -9.16 -13.17 6.64
C GLN A 40 -8.92 -11.71 6.30
N LYS A 41 -9.71 -10.81 6.89
CA LYS A 41 -9.46 -9.37 6.80
C LYS A 41 -8.25 -9.01 7.67
N VAL A 42 -7.29 -8.31 7.08
CA VAL A 42 -6.05 -7.91 7.77
C VAL A 42 -5.96 -6.39 7.93
N LYS A 43 -5.23 -5.95 8.95
CA LYS A 43 -4.88 -4.54 9.14
C LYS A 43 -3.57 -4.25 8.41
N VAL A 44 -3.61 -3.35 7.44
CA VAL A 44 -2.41 -2.84 6.78
C VAL A 44 -1.85 -1.67 7.59
N VAL A 45 -0.55 -1.70 7.85
CA VAL A 45 0.18 -0.65 8.56
C VAL A 45 1.17 -0.02 7.57
N ARG A 46 1.33 1.32 7.65
CA ARG A 46 2.31 2.04 6.82
C ARG A 46 3.73 1.78 7.33
N TYR A 47 4.70 1.86 6.42
CA TYR A 47 6.11 1.85 6.81
C TYR A 47 6.44 3.07 7.65
N MET A 48 7.29 2.87 8.65
CA MET A 48 7.83 3.93 9.50
C MET A 48 9.31 4.08 9.15
N ALA A 49 9.75 5.32 8.89
CA ALA A 49 11.15 5.60 8.55
C ALA A 49 12.07 5.11 9.68
N GLY A 50 13.13 4.39 9.33
CA GLY A 50 14.07 3.81 10.28
C GLY A 50 13.60 2.53 11.00
N LYS A 51 12.36 2.04 10.76
CA LYS A 51 11.86 0.80 11.38
C LYS A 51 11.60 -0.30 10.34
N VAL A 52 12.12 -1.48 10.62
CA VAL A 52 11.85 -2.68 9.82
C VAL A 52 10.41 -3.13 10.09
N PRO A 53 9.60 -3.40 9.05
CA PRO A 53 8.25 -3.92 9.23
C PRO A 53 8.23 -5.27 9.95
N THR A 54 7.20 -5.49 10.76
CA THR A 54 7.04 -6.72 11.54
C THR A 54 6.98 -7.98 10.69
N TYR A 55 6.42 -7.92 9.47
CA TYR A 55 6.37 -9.08 8.58
C TYR A 55 7.75 -9.47 8.01
N ALA A 56 8.72 -8.55 8.02
CA ALA A 56 10.09 -8.78 7.55
C ALA A 56 11.01 -9.29 8.67
N LEU A 57 10.62 -9.07 9.94
CA LEU A 57 11.21 -9.72 11.09
C LEU A 57 10.74 -11.19 11.04
N GLY A 58 11.66 -12.13 10.85
CA GLY A 58 11.31 -13.55 10.75
C GLY A 58 10.48 -14.03 11.95
N LYS A 59 9.71 -15.11 11.76
CA LYS A 59 8.74 -15.73 12.70
C LYS A 59 9.19 -15.94 14.17
N ASN A 60 10.45 -15.70 14.51
CA ASN A 60 11.00 -15.86 15.86
C ASN A 60 10.76 -14.67 16.80
N ASP A 61 10.28 -13.53 16.31
CA ASP A 61 10.07 -12.33 17.15
C ASP A 61 8.58 -12.06 17.45
N SER A 62 7.74 -13.09 17.34
CA SER A 62 6.30 -13.02 17.67
C SER A 62 6.03 -13.12 19.19
N SER A 63 6.89 -12.52 20.01
CA SER A 63 6.58 -12.22 21.40
C SER A 63 6.06 -10.78 21.44
N GLY A 64 4.75 -10.62 21.54
CA GLY A 64 4.11 -9.32 21.70
C GLY A 64 4.77 -8.52 22.82
N GLY A 65 5.18 -7.30 22.51
CA GLY A 65 5.80 -6.43 23.47
C GLY A 65 5.94 -5.04 22.88
N GLU A 66 5.13 -4.13 23.38
CA GLU A 66 5.35 -2.69 23.30
C GLU A 66 6.58 -2.36 24.17
N GLN A 67 7.76 -2.94 23.90
CA GLN A 67 8.98 -2.74 24.67
C GLN A 67 10.20 -2.98 23.79
N SER A 68 10.82 -1.90 23.34
CA SER A 68 12.13 -1.46 23.87
C SER A 68 12.71 -0.50 22.84
N ASP A 69 12.48 0.77 23.10
CA ASP A 69 13.36 1.84 22.68
C ASP A 69 14.66 1.63 23.46
N GLU A 70 15.65 0.93 22.88
CA GLU A 70 17.08 1.12 23.18
C GLU A 70 17.93 0.03 22.50
N GLU A 71 18.98 0.49 21.84
CA GLU A 71 20.21 -0.27 21.55
C GLU A 71 20.10 -1.43 20.56
N GLN A 72 19.98 -1.11 19.26
CA GLN A 72 20.69 -1.89 18.24
C GLN A 72 20.94 -1.08 16.96
N GLU A 73 21.59 0.08 17.10
CA GLU A 73 22.24 0.74 15.97
C GLU A 73 23.50 -0.05 15.57
N LYS A 74 23.32 -1.13 14.79
CA LYS A 74 24.43 -1.76 14.08
C LYS A 74 24.76 -0.88 12.87
N PRO A 75 26.03 -0.51 12.62
CA PRO A 75 26.42 0.37 11.53
C PRO A 75 26.46 -0.39 10.20
N LEU A 76 25.31 -0.90 9.74
CA LEU A 76 25.16 -1.39 8.37
C LEU A 76 24.92 -0.25 7.37
N ASN A 77 24.74 0.99 7.87
CA ASN A 77 24.50 2.18 7.06
C ASN A 77 25.75 2.70 6.33
N ASP A 78 26.96 2.41 6.80
CA ASP A 78 28.17 3.08 6.29
C ASP A 78 28.64 2.50 4.93
N ALA A 79 28.44 1.20 4.72
CA ALA A 79 28.74 0.54 3.44
C ALA A 79 27.76 0.96 2.34
N PHE A 80 26.46 1.00 2.66
CA PHE A 80 25.41 1.37 1.71
C PHE A 80 25.45 2.87 1.35
N GLN A 81 25.80 3.74 2.30
CA GLN A 81 25.98 5.18 2.03
C GLN A 81 27.22 5.48 1.17
N ARG A 82 28.32 4.73 1.30
CA ARG A 82 29.49 4.93 0.43
C ARG A 82 29.26 4.49 -1.01
N GLU A 83 28.55 3.39 -1.20
CA GLU A 83 28.25 2.86 -2.54
C GLU A 83 27.23 3.74 -3.27
N THR A 84 26.18 4.18 -2.57
CA THR A 84 25.19 5.12 -3.12
C THR A 84 25.78 6.50 -3.41
N ARG A 85 26.71 7.02 -2.59
CA ARG A 85 27.37 8.31 -2.87
C ARG A 85 28.31 8.23 -4.08
N ARG A 86 29.04 7.13 -4.29
CA ARG A 86 29.90 6.96 -5.47
C ARG A 86 29.10 6.75 -6.77
N ALA A 87 27.97 6.05 -6.70
CA ALA A 87 27.10 5.84 -7.85
C ALA A 87 26.26 7.09 -8.20
N ALA A 88 25.86 7.89 -7.20
CA ALA A 88 25.11 9.12 -7.39
C ALA A 88 25.98 10.25 -7.96
N ASP A 89 27.26 10.34 -7.63
CA ASP A 89 28.15 11.41 -8.11
C ASP A 89 28.43 11.30 -9.63
N VAL A 90 28.63 10.09 -10.13
CA VAL A 90 28.91 9.83 -11.56
C VAL A 90 27.67 10.00 -12.45
N THR A 91 26.47 9.76 -11.91
CA THR A 91 25.21 9.84 -12.68
C THR A 91 24.53 11.20 -12.59
N LYS A 92 24.98 12.09 -11.70
CA LYS A 92 24.33 13.39 -11.49
C LYS A 92 24.74 14.43 -12.53
N GLU A 93 26.01 14.44 -12.96
CA GLU A 93 26.48 15.44 -13.94
C GLU A 93 25.96 15.21 -15.37
N GLU A 94 25.83 13.96 -15.84
CA GLU A 94 25.31 13.69 -17.19
C GLU A 94 23.78 13.82 -17.30
N VAL A 95 23.05 13.64 -16.20
CA VAL A 95 21.58 13.59 -16.20
C VAL A 95 20.96 14.95 -15.87
N GLU A 96 21.59 15.78 -15.02
CA GLU A 96 21.10 17.15 -14.73
C GLU A 96 21.15 18.08 -15.94
N ALA A 97 22.13 17.91 -16.84
CA ALA A 97 22.24 18.70 -18.07
C ALA A 97 21.16 18.35 -19.10
N ALA A 98 20.75 17.07 -19.18
CA ALA A 98 19.70 16.61 -20.09
C ALA A 98 18.28 16.81 -19.51
N SER A 99 18.10 16.66 -18.20
CA SER A 99 16.77 16.78 -17.57
C SER A 99 16.32 18.22 -17.36
N SER A 100 17.23 19.17 -17.09
CA SER A 100 16.81 20.56 -16.83
C SER A 100 16.21 21.26 -18.06
N SER A 101 16.72 20.96 -19.26
CA SER A 101 16.21 21.55 -20.50
C SER A 101 14.79 21.08 -20.87
N ASP A 102 14.48 19.79 -20.68
CA ASP A 102 13.16 19.24 -20.99
C ASP A 102 12.11 19.61 -19.91
N ASP A 103 12.49 19.64 -18.63
CA ASP A 103 11.60 20.02 -17.53
C ASP A 103 11.20 21.51 -17.59
N ASP A 104 12.14 22.41 -17.95
CA ASP A 104 11.85 23.84 -18.07
C ASP A 104 10.89 24.15 -19.24
N GLU A 105 11.06 23.49 -20.39
CA GLU A 105 10.15 23.62 -21.53
C GLU A 105 8.73 23.15 -21.19
N GLU A 106 8.59 22.02 -20.50
CA GLU A 106 7.27 21.51 -20.14
C GLU A 106 6.61 22.35 -19.04
N ALA A 107 7.39 22.88 -18.11
CA ALA A 107 6.91 23.85 -17.12
C ALA A 107 6.37 25.13 -17.79
N GLU A 108 7.02 25.62 -18.84
CA GLU A 108 6.55 26.79 -19.59
C GLU A 108 5.26 26.49 -20.37
N LYS A 109 5.17 25.32 -21.03
CA LYS A 109 3.95 24.82 -21.71
C LYS A 109 2.76 24.69 -20.75
N ARG A 110 3.00 24.26 -19.49
CA ARG A 110 1.96 24.21 -18.44
C ARG A 110 1.49 25.60 -18.04
N ARG A 111 2.41 26.56 -17.89
CA ARG A 111 2.09 27.96 -17.55
C ARG A 111 1.29 28.65 -18.65
N THR A 112 1.66 28.46 -19.92
CA THR A 112 0.92 29.04 -21.06
C THR A 112 -0.49 28.46 -21.16
N ARG A 113 -0.66 27.15 -21.00
CA ARG A 113 -1.98 26.50 -20.96
C ARG A 113 -2.87 27.06 -19.85
N ALA A 114 -2.31 27.24 -18.64
CA ALA A 114 -3.03 27.83 -17.52
C ALA A 114 -3.45 29.28 -17.79
N ARG A 115 -2.57 30.09 -18.41
CA ARG A 115 -2.90 31.47 -18.82
C ARG A 115 -4.00 31.52 -19.86
N LEU A 116 -3.93 30.67 -20.90
CA LEU A 116 -4.96 30.60 -21.94
C LEU A 116 -6.34 30.21 -21.38
N ARG A 117 -6.37 29.21 -20.48
CA ARG A 117 -7.62 28.80 -19.80
C ARG A 117 -8.23 29.92 -18.97
N ARG A 118 -7.39 30.76 -18.35
CA ARG A 118 -7.84 31.92 -17.55
C ARG A 118 -8.40 33.05 -18.40
N MET A 119 -7.94 33.21 -19.65
CA MET A 119 -8.39 34.29 -20.56
C MET A 119 -9.64 33.92 -21.37
N GLN A 120 -10.13 32.67 -21.27
CA GLN A 120 -11.34 32.18 -21.94
C GLN A 120 -12.58 32.15 -21.02
N LEU A 121 -12.47 32.72 -19.82
CA LEU A 121 -13.55 33.00 -18.87
C LEU A 121 -13.77 34.51 -18.82
#